data_AF-A0A521WLE6-F1
#
_entry.id   AF-A0A521WLE6-F1
#
_cell.length_a   1.000
_cell.length_b   1.000
_cell.length_c   1.000
_cell.angle_alpha   90.00
_cell.angle_beta   90.00
_cell.angle_gamma   90.00
#
_symmetry.space_group_name_H-M   'P 1'
#
loop_
_entity.id
_entity.type
_entity.pdbx_description
1 polymer ?
#
loop_
_entity_poly.entity_id
_entity_poly.type
_entity_poly.pdbx_seq_one_letter_code
_entity_poly.pdbx_strand_id
1 'polypeptide(L)'
;MLLVSTAEASAISELMGRVNQAVLGPIMQLLFALAFIYFLYGVLKYFLNPLDTEGRADGRQHVMWGLIGLFIMFSVYGIIRLVLSTFGIPY
;
A
#
# COMPACT_ATOMS: atom_id res chain seq x y z
N MET A 1 2.01 13.32 -40.07
CA MET A 1 1.43 14.00 -38.89
C MET A 1 0.85 13.00 -37.87
N LEU A 2 0.04 12.01 -38.27
CA LEU A 2 -0.47 10.96 -37.37
C LEU A 2 0.62 10.11 -36.68
N LEU A 3 1.73 9.81 -37.38
CA LEU A 3 2.84 9.01 -36.81
C LEU A 3 3.62 9.72 -35.69
N VAL A 4 3.67 11.06 -35.72
CA VAL A 4 4.33 11.86 -34.68
C VAL A 4 3.47 11.90 -33.43
N SER A 5 2.15 12.08 -33.57
CA SER A 5 1.20 12.06 -32.45
C SER A 5 1.13 10.71 -31.73
N THR A 6 1.25 9.58 -32.45
CA THR A 6 1.31 8.24 -31.82
C THR A 6 2.65 7.98 -31.15
N ALA A 7 3.76 8.51 -31.68
CA ALA A 7 5.08 8.37 -31.06
C ALA A 7 5.15 9.14 -29.73
N GLU A 8 4.62 10.37 -29.69
CA GLU A 8 4.49 11.17 -28.46
C GLU A 8 3.60 10.50 -27.41
N ALA A 9 2.47 9.92 -27.83
CA ALA A 9 1.58 9.18 -26.93
C ALA A 9 2.28 7.95 -26.31
N SER A 10 3.08 7.21 -27.10
CA SER A 10 3.83 6.06 -26.60
C SER A 10 4.91 6.46 -25.59
N ALA A 11 5.65 7.55 -25.86
CA ALA A 11 6.71 8.04 -24.98
C ALA A 11 6.13 8.50 -23.63
N ILE A 12 4.98 9.18 -23.63
CA ILE A 12 4.28 9.57 -22.40
C ILE A 12 3.83 8.32 -21.62
N SER A 13 3.24 7.33 -22.29
CA SER A 13 2.82 6.08 -21.63
C SER A 13 4.00 5.31 -21.04
N GLU A 14 5.15 5.32 -21.71
CA GLU A 14 6.36 4.66 -21.26
C GLU A 14 6.99 5.37 -20.05
N LEU A 15 7.01 6.72 -20.06
CA LEU A 15 7.44 7.50 -18.91
C LEU A 15 6.50 7.31 -17.71
N MET A 16 5.19 7.30 -17.92
CA MET A 16 4.22 7.03 -16.85
C MET A 16 4.37 5.62 -16.27
N GLY A 17 4.59 4.61 -17.11
CA GLY A 17 4.87 3.24 -16.68
C GLY A 17 6.14 3.14 -15.83
N ARG A 18 7.23 3.78 -16.28
CA ARG A 18 8.50 3.83 -15.53
C ARG A 18 8.36 4.53 -14.19
N VAL A 19 7.65 5.67 -14.13
CA VAL A 19 7.39 6.39 -12.88
C VAL A 19 6.57 5.54 -11.92
N ASN A 20 5.52 4.88 -12.39
CA ASN A 20 4.69 3.99 -11.56
C ASN A 20 5.51 2.83 -10.98
N GLN A 21 6.32 2.15 -11.81
CA GLN A 21 7.15 1.03 -11.37
C GLN A 21 8.30 1.46 -10.45
N ALA A 22 8.93 2.60 -10.72
CA ALA A 22 10.08 3.07 -9.94
C ALA A 22 9.70 3.75 -8.63
N VAL A 23 8.50 4.35 -8.54
CA VAL A 23 8.09 5.16 -7.39
C VAL A 23 6.93 4.51 -6.64
N LEU A 24 5.80 4.25 -7.31
CA LEU A 24 4.59 3.79 -6.64
C LEU A 24 4.74 2.35 -6.12
N GLY A 25 5.33 1.44 -6.90
CA GLY A 25 5.59 0.06 -6.46
C GLY A 25 6.40 -0.02 -5.15
N PRO A 26 7.62 0.56 -5.11
CA PRO A 26 8.46 0.55 -3.92
C PRO A 26 7.84 1.26 -2.71
N ILE A 27 7.16 2.40 -2.91
CA ILE A 27 6.48 3.11 -1.82
C ILE A 27 5.36 2.27 -1.24
N MET A 28 4.55 1.62 -2.08
CA MET A 28 3.48 0.74 -1.63
C MET A 28 4.03 -0.43 -0.80
N GLN A 29 5.10 -1.07 -1.28
CA GLN A 29 5.75 -2.16 -0.56
C GLN A 29 6.34 -1.70 0.78
N LEU A 30 6.95 -0.51 0.81
CA LEU A 30 7.50 0.09 2.03
C LEU A 30 6.40 0.42 3.05
N LEU A 31 5.32 1.07 2.62
CA LEU A 31 4.20 1.42 3.48
C LEU A 31 3.52 0.17 4.05
N PHE A 32 3.38 -0.89 3.24
CA PHE A 32 2.83 -2.15 3.70
C PHE A 32 3.73 -2.79 4.76
N ALA A 33 5.04 -2.83 4.53
CA ALA A 33 5.99 -3.35 5.51
C ALA A 33 5.95 -2.57 6.82
N LEU A 34 5.91 -1.23 6.76
CA LEU A 34 5.81 -0.37 7.95
C LEU A 34 4.50 -0.59 8.71
N ALA A 35 3.37 -0.65 8.02
CA ALA A 35 2.07 -0.93 8.63
C ALA A 35 2.05 -2.32 9.30
N PHE A 36 2.64 -3.32 8.65
CA PHE A 36 2.76 -4.68 9.19
C PHE A 36 3.64 -4.74 10.44
N ILE A 37 4.79 -4.07 10.43
CA ILE A 37 5.66 -3.99 11.61
C ILE A 37 4.95 -3.28 12.76
N TYR A 38 4.27 -2.17 12.50
CA TYR A 38 3.52 -1.42 13.51
C TYR A 38 2.37 -2.25 14.09
N PHE A 39 1.66 -3.00 13.24
CA PHE A 39 0.65 -3.97 13.67
C PHE A 39 1.26 -5.04 14.58
N LEU A 40 2.37 -5.66 14.20
CA LEU A 40 3.07 -6.67 15.02
C LEU A 40 3.53 -6.10 16.35
N TYR A 41 4.06 -4.88 16.38
CA TYR A 41 4.43 -4.19 17.62
C TYR A 41 3.23 -4.02 18.56
N GLY A 42 2.09 -3.60 18.02
CA GLY A 42 0.85 -3.50 18.79
C GLY A 42 0.40 -4.84 19.37
N VAL A 43 0.47 -5.91 18.56
CA VAL A 43 0.12 -7.28 19.00
C VAL A 43 1.04 -7.72 20.14
N LEU A 44 2.36 -7.59 19.97
CA LEU A 44 3.33 -7.94 21.00
C LEU A 44 3.08 -7.15 22.29
N LYS A 45 2.85 -5.83 22.20
CA LYS A 45 2.56 -4.98 23.36
C LYS A 45 1.27 -5.39 24.07
N TYR A 46 0.24 -5.76 23.31
CA TYR A 46 -1.04 -6.22 23.85
C TYR A 46 -0.95 -7.57 24.59
N PHE A 47 -0.14 -8.51 24.08
CA PHE A 47 -0.02 -9.85 24.65
C PHE A 47 1.01 -9.95 25.79
N LEU A 48 2.12 -9.19 25.73
CA LEU A 48 3.21 -9.29 26.72
C LEU A 48 2.90 -8.61 28.07
N ASN A 49 1.89 -7.73 28.13
CA ASN A 49 1.51 -7.00 29.35
C ASN A 49 0.13 -7.43 29.88
N PRO A 50 -0.08 -8.69 30.30
CA PRO A 50 -1.41 -9.16 30.66
C PRO A 50 -2.00 -8.52 31.93
N LEU A 51 -1.15 -8.04 32.84
CA LEU A 51 -1.54 -7.51 34.17
C LEU A 51 -1.61 -5.97 34.22
N ASP A 52 -1.09 -5.28 33.21
CA ASP A 52 -1.10 -3.82 33.14
C ASP A 52 -2.27 -3.34 32.26
N THR A 53 -3.29 -2.78 32.89
CA THR A 53 -4.50 -2.29 32.20
C THR A 53 -4.18 -1.17 31.21
N GLU A 54 -3.16 -0.35 31.50
CA GLU A 54 -2.78 0.80 30.69
C GLU A 54 -2.00 0.33 29.46
N GLY A 55 -1.00 -0.53 29.65
CA GLY A 55 -0.27 -1.18 28.56
C GLY A 55 -1.17 -1.98 27.61
N ARG A 56 -2.25 -2.59 28.11
CA ARG A 56 -3.24 -3.29 27.28
C ARG A 56 -4.13 -2.35 26.47
N ALA A 57 -4.56 -1.23 27.05
CA ALA A 57 -5.35 -0.23 26.33
C ALA A 57 -4.52 0.33 25.17
N ASP A 58 -3.27 0.66 25.46
CA ASP A 58 -2.34 1.25 24.51
C ASP A 58 -1.95 0.23 23.41
N GLY A 59 -1.65 -1.02 23.76
CA GLY A 59 -1.41 -2.09 22.79
C GLY A 59 -2.60 -2.32 21.85
N ARG A 60 -3.84 -2.26 22.38
CA ARG A 60 -5.05 -2.38 21.56
C ARG A 60 -5.17 -1.25 20.53
N GLN A 61 -4.83 -0.03 20.93
CA GLN A 61 -4.85 1.12 20.03
C GLN A 61 -3.81 0.96 18.91
N HIS A 62 -2.60 0.50 19.22
CA HIS A 62 -1.56 0.22 18.23
C HIS A 62 -1.98 -0.87 17.23
N VAL A 63 -2.61 -1.96 17.71
CA VAL A 63 -3.18 -3.00 16.83
C VAL A 63 -4.23 -2.41 15.90
N MET A 64 -5.12 -1.57 16.42
CA MET A 64 -6.20 -0.95 15.63
C MET A 64 -5.65 -0.08 14.51
N TRP A 65 -4.68 0.79 14.82
CA TRP A 65 -4.02 1.65 13.82
C TRP A 65 -3.25 0.83 12.78
N GLY A 66 -2.57 -0.23 13.21
CA GLY A 66 -1.90 -1.16 12.28
C GLY A 66 -2.89 -1.87 11.35
N LEU A 67 -4.02 -2.33 11.88
CA LEU A 67 -5.07 -3.00 11.10
C LEU A 67 -5.71 -2.05 10.08
N ILE A 68 -5.99 -0.79 10.47
CA ILE A 68 -6.48 0.25 9.56
C ILE A 68 -5.47 0.50 8.44
N GLY A 69 -4.18 0.59 8.79
CA GLY A 69 -3.10 0.74 7.80
C GLY A 69 -3.08 -0.41 6.79
N LEU A 70 -3.10 -1.67 7.26
CA LEU A 70 -3.18 -2.84 6.38
C LEU A 70 -4.44 -2.83 5.51
N PHE A 71 -5.60 -2.51 6.09
CA PHE A 71 -6.86 -2.46 5.37
C PHE A 71 -6.83 -1.45 4.21
N ILE A 72 -6.26 -0.27 4.43
CA ILE A 72 -6.07 0.73 3.38
C ILE A 72 -5.15 0.18 2.28
N MET A 73 -4.03 -0.45 2.64
CA MET A 73 -3.10 -1.00 1.65
C MET A 73 -3.74 -2.11 0.80
N PHE A 74 -4.50 -3.02 1.42
CA PHE A 74 -5.27 -4.04 0.69
C PHE A 74 -6.33 -3.42 -0.21
N SER A 75 -7.03 -2.38 0.27
CA SER A 75 -8.04 -1.67 -0.51
C SER A 75 -7.43 -1.00 -1.73
N VAL A 76 -6.31 -0.29 -1.57
CA VAL A 76 -5.61 0.36 -2.69
C VAL A 76 -5.12 -0.67 -3.70
N TYR A 77 -4.49 -1.77 -3.24
CA TYR A 77 -4.06 -2.84 -4.14
C TYR A 77 -5.24 -3.46 -4.92
N GLY A 78 -6.36 -3.72 -4.23
CA GLY A 78 -7.58 -4.24 -4.85
C GLY A 78 -8.17 -3.30 -5.88
N ILE A 79 -8.25 -2.00 -5.55
CA ILE A 79 -8.77 -0.96 -6.46
C ILE A 79 -7.87 -0.83 -7.69
N ILE A 80 -6.55 -0.75 -7.52
CA ILE A 80 -5.59 -0.67 -8.64
C ILE A 80 -5.80 -1.86 -9.56
N ARG A 81 -5.84 -3.08 -9.01
CA ARG A 81 -6.04 -4.30 -9.81
C ARG A 81 -7.39 -4.31 -10.52
N LEU A 82 -8.46 -3.86 -9.86
CA LEU A 82 -9.79 -3.78 -10.44
C LEU A 82 -9.84 -2.76 -11.58
N VAL A 83 -9.27 -1.58 -11.38
CA VAL A 83 -9.19 -0.53 -12.42
C VAL A 83 -8.40 -1.02 -13.62
N LEU A 84 -7.20 -1.56 -13.40
CA LEU A 84 -6.33 -2.03 -14.49
C LEU A 84 -6.95 -3.20 -15.26
N SER A 85 -7.57 -4.16 -14.57
CA SER A 85 -8.29 -5.26 -15.23
C SER A 85 -9.52 -4.78 -16.01
N THR A 86 -10.22 -3.76 -15.52
CA THR A 86 -11.36 -3.15 -16.22
C THR A 86 -10.93 -2.45 -17.51
N PHE A 87 -9.76 -1.80 -17.52
CA PHE A 87 -9.22 -1.12 -18.70
C PHE A 87 -8.28 -1.99 -19.55
N GLY A 88 -8.08 -3.27 -19.21
CA GLY A 88 -7.22 -4.20 -19.95
C GLY A 88 -5.74 -3.82 -19.94
N ILE A 89 -5.29 -3.06 -18.94
CA ILE A 89 -3.91 -2.59 -18.83
C ILE A 89 -3.12 -3.64 -18.03
N PRO A 90 -2.12 -4.33 -18.62
CA PRO A 90 -1.26 -5.24 -17.89
C PRO A 90 -0.39 -4.47 -16.89
N TYR A 91 -0.33 -4.96 -15.64
CA TYR A 91 0.53 -4.44 -14.56
C TYR A 91 1.90 -5.11 -14.59
#